data_AF-A0A357BNU1-F1
#
_entry.id   AF-A0A357BNU1-F1
#
_cell.length_a   1.000
_cell.length_b   1.000
_cell.length_c   1.000
_cell.angle_alpha   90.00
_cell.angle_beta   90.00
_cell.angle_gamma   90.00
#
_symmetry.space_group_name_H-M   'P 1'
#
loop_
_entity.id
_entity.type
_entity.pdbx_description
1 polymer ?
#
loop_
_entity_poly.entity_id
_entity_poly.type
_entity_poly.pdbx_seq_one_letter_code
_entity_poly.pdbx_strand_id
1 'polypeptide(L)' 'MLRGSSFFGYGNDGRPIHVVCSPKEDYLAIITAYLPDQSQWEDNFKKRREK' A
#
# COMPACT_ATOMS: atom_id res chain seq x y z
N MET A 1 -18.27 4.28 8.74
CA MET A 1 -16.94 4.82 8.37
C MET A 1 -15.99 3.65 8.11
N LEU A 2 -15.73 3.27 6.85
CA LEU A 2 -14.71 2.25 6.56
C LEU A 2 -13.34 2.91 6.74
N ARG A 3 -12.63 2.59 7.83
CA ARG A 3 -11.23 3.01 7.98
C ARG A 3 -10.38 2.09 7.11
N GLY A 4 -9.93 2.58 5.96
CA GLY A 4 -8.95 1.90 5.12
C GLY A 4 -7.55 2.03 5.71
N SER A 5 -6.80 0.94 5.73
CA SER A 5 -5.39 0.91 6.14
C SER A 5 -4.53 0.65 4.91
N SER A 6 -3.43 1.39 4.77
CA SER A 6 -2.46 1.19 3.69
C SER A 6 -1.23 0.48 4.24
N PHE A 7 -0.92 -0.68 3.68
CA PHE A 7 0.28 -1.45 4.00
C PHE A 7 1.30 -1.32 2.85
N PHE A 8 2.56 -1.20 3.24
CA PHE A 8 3.71 -1.25 2.35
C PHE A 8 4.53 -2.49 2.66
N GLY A 9 4.84 -3.26 1.62
CA GLY A 9 5.64 -4.47 1.73
C GLY A 9 6.52 -4.68 0.50
N TYR A 10 7.29 -5.76 0.53
CA TYR A 10 8.16 -6.17 -0.56
C TYR A 10 7.77 -7.58 -1.02
N GLY A 11 7.61 -7.75 -2.34
CA GLY A 11 7.48 -9.05 -2.98
C GLY A 11 8.84 -9.69 -3.24
N ASN A 12 8.87 -10.69 -4.14
CA ASN A 12 10.12 -11.32 -4.55
C ASN A 12 11.09 -10.28 -5.13
N ASP A 13 12.38 -10.51 -4.91
CA ASP A 13 13.47 -9.64 -5.40
C ASP A 13 13.41 -8.19 -4.88
N GLY A 14 12.74 -7.94 -3.75
CA GLY A 14 12.64 -6.61 -3.14
C GLY A 14 11.72 -5.65 -3.90
N ARG A 15 10.81 -6.17 -4.74
CA ARG A 15 9.86 -5.34 -5.49
C ARG A 15 8.82 -4.72 -4.55
N PRO A 16 8.66 -3.38 -4.50
CA PRO A 16 7.70 -2.75 -3.60
C PRO A 16 6.26 -3.06 -4.02
N ILE A 17 5.38 -3.27 -3.04
CA ILE A 17 3.93 -3.42 -3.24
C ILE A 17 3.15 -2.60 -2.21
N HIS A 18 2.14 -1.88 -2.68
CA HIS A 18 1.16 -1.21 -1.85
C HIS A 18 -0.16 -1.96 -1.86
N VAL A 19 -0.67 -2.20 -0.66
CA VAL A 19 -1.94 -2.89 -0.45
C VAL A 19 -2.84 -2.00 0.39
N VAL A 20 -4.01 -1.68 -0.16
CA VAL A 20 -5.08 -1.03 0.61
C VAL A 20 -6.01 -2.11 1.09
N CYS A 21 -6.28 -2.14 2.39
CA CYS A 21 -7.15 -3.12 3.00
C CYS A 21 -8.13 -2.51 3.99
N SER A 22 -9.22 -3.23 4.25
CA SER A 22 -10.16 -2.94 5.32
C SER A 22 -10.14 -4.09 6.31
N PRO A 23 -9.75 -3.86 7.58
CA PRO A 23 -9.87 -4.88 8.61
C PRO A 23 -11.36 -5.19 8.83
N LYS A 24 -11.68 -6.48 8.85
CA LYS A 24 -12.95 -7.03 9.30
C LYS A 24 -12.69 -7.85 10.55
N GLU A 25 -13.76 -8.31 11.18
CA GLU A 25 -13.67 -9.08 12.43
C GLU A 25 -12.86 -10.36 12.25
N ASP A 26 -13.15 -11.14 11.20
CA ASP A 26 -12.52 -12.45 10.98
C ASP A 26 -11.46 -12.48 9.87
N TYR A 27 -11.34 -11.40 9.08
CA TYR A 27 -10.45 -11.38 7.93
C TYR A 27 -9.99 -9.97 7.56
N LEU A 28 -8.95 -9.89 6.74
CA LEU A 28 -8.46 -8.65 6.15
C LEU A 28 -8.90 -8.57 4.69
N ALA A 29 -9.85 -7.67 4.38
CA ALA A 29 -10.30 -7.49 3.02
C ALA A 29 -9.26 -6.67 2.23
N ILE A 30 -8.63 -7.25 1.21
CA ILE A 30 -7.79 -6.51 0.27
C ILE A 30 -8.71 -5.79 -0.72
N ILE A 31 -8.61 -4.47 -0.77
CA ILE A 31 -9.39 -3.63 -1.68
C ILE A 31 -8.63 -3.46 -3.00
N THR A 32 -7.33 -3.15 -2.93
CA THR A 32 -6.46 -3.03 -4.10
C THR A 32 -5.01 -3.32 -3.73
N ALA A 33 -4.27 -3.86 -4.69
CA ALA A 33 -2.83 -4.03 -4.62
C ALA A 33 -2.18 -3.47 -5.89
N TYR A 34 -1.17 -2.63 -5.74
CA TYR A 34 -0.49 -1.99 -6.86
C TYR A 34 1.00 -1.79 -6.57
N LEU A 35 1.77 -1.59 -7.63
CA LEU A 35 3.18 -1.26 -7.54
C LEU A 35 3.32 0.26 -7.48
N PRO A 36 3.95 0.84 -6.45
CA PRO A 36 4.09 2.28 -6.35
C PRO A 36 5.10 2.80 -7.37
N ASP A 37 4.74 3.90 -8.03
CA ASP A 37 5.60 4.63 -8.96
C ASP A 37 6.56 5.56 -8.19
N GLN A 38 7.87 5.40 -8.39
CA GLN A 38 8.91 6.22 -7.74
C GLN A 38 8.78 7.72 -8.03
N SER A 39 8.21 8.11 -9.17
CA SER A 39 7.97 9.52 -9.50
C SER A 39 6.88 10.15 -8.63
N GLN A 40 5.99 9.33 -8.06
CA GLN A 40 4.83 9.77 -7.28
C GLN A 40 4.99 9.56 -5.77
N TRP A 41 6.00 8.80 -5.35
CA TRP A 41 6.24 8.41 -3.96
C TRP A 41 7.67 8.76 -3.53
N GLU A 42 7.84 9.15 -2.27
CA GLU A 42 9.16 9.27 -1.65
C GLU A 42 9.94 7.95 -1.75
N ASP A 43 11.25 7.98 -1.57
CA ASP A 43 12.15 6.83 -1.80
C ASP A 43 11.82 5.61 -0.92
N ASN A 44 11.17 5.83 0.22
CA ASN A 44 10.71 4.77 1.12
C ASN A 44 9.28 4.26 0.83
N PHE A 45 8.63 4.82 -0.19
CA PHE A 45 7.26 4.56 -0.63
C PHE A 45 6.16 4.78 0.43
N LYS A 46 6.45 5.39 1.58
CA LYS A 46 5.45 5.59 2.65
C LYS A 46 4.63 6.86 2.49
N LYS A 47 5.11 7.82 1.70
CA LYS A 47 4.48 9.12 1.48
C LYS A 47 4.44 9.48 0.00
N ARG A 48 3.33 10.07 -0.44
CA ARG A 48 3.21 10.65 -1.78
C ARG A 48 4.06 11.91 -1.85
N ARG A 49 4.75 12.10 -2.97
CA ARG A 49 5.37 13.40 -3.26
C ARG A 49 4.25 14.43 -3.47
N GLU A 50 4.40 15.60 -2.87
CA GLU A 50 3.53 16.73 -3.18
C GLU A 50 3.81 17.20 -4.61
N LYS A 51 2.76 17.63 -5.31
CA LYS A 51 2.87 18.21 -6.65
C LYS A 51 3.18 19.70 -6.57
#